data_AF-A0AA36N9N1-F1
#
_entry.id   AF-A0AA36N9N1-F1
#
_cell.length_a   1.000
_cell.length_b   1.000
_cell.length_c   1.000
_cell.angle_alpha   90.00
_cell.angle_beta   90.00
_cell.angle_gamma   90.00
#
_symmetry.space_group_name_H-M   'P 1'
#
loop_
_entity.id
_entity.type
_entity.pdbx_description
1 polymer ?
#
loop_
_entity_poly.entity_id
_entity_poly.type
_entity_poly.pdbx_seq_one_letter_code
_entity_poly.pdbx_strand_id
1 'polypeptide(L)'
;MCTSGSSLLHECKLCTKLSEALTPAVASIESSVAAALDAAREEVDMQLSGERLKELQKNVNGFGGPVNEFKSSMHGMFGPFVEQDLMPQVKGEMESKGRLGVTALALLAMLLTAFGLLSVFCWCRVGPGQQSASAHRCACCTWCFGCCYIWLAFIIGGILTAASVPMASFCLIMDDLDGEMLKDISRSLQLDLSGEEGDMAISLVEQCISVPGKNSSANPALLDIITMTETDGTKKTMRQKIIGDVTDRINQQFDAISAGMSGGDMSVAENANMKQLLQTLSDYRMDAMMTPEQSVVTNSQYKDMNAETDLQKYFVSSAACSDTTADGSTIWGLDSFSTSLNSYGAQQSHSTCAKKVACTGTAGTPARLACEAANNLMELKQSLNTVATYKCREFTNADGTRCDLLAMNQVSPGSYENDCFRPDGTLQAEDFDCTLEEFTLLVSSFSSQLQKAFVRLDNVTVLVLDTITKDMKALVGVHLLDKMALVASGVTCGFMAQQYSHFVDGFCFKGVWGFTAIAASYVACAVLTLFLVILTYMMWRFALDSYELQREAADDERLKDRE
;
A
#
# COMPACT_ATOMS: atom_id res chain seq x y z
N MET A 1 -42.22 16.52 2.99
CA MET A 1 -42.91 16.83 1.72
C MET A 1 -44.12 17.71 2.04
N CYS A 2 -43.96 19.03 1.93
CA CYS A 2 -45.04 20.02 1.88
C CYS A 2 -44.78 20.95 0.69
N THR A 3 -44.52 20.38 -0.49
CA THR A 3 -44.30 21.17 -1.70
C THR A 3 -45.66 21.66 -2.19
N SER A 4 -45.96 22.90 -1.82
CA SER A 4 -47.14 23.71 -2.16
C SER A 4 -48.50 23.11 -1.77
N GLY A 5 -49.09 23.64 -0.69
CA GLY A 5 -50.50 23.45 -0.31
C GLY A 5 -51.51 24.10 -1.28
N SER A 6 -51.13 24.27 -2.55
CA SER A 6 -51.96 24.85 -3.60
C SER A 6 -53.22 24.02 -3.88
N SER A 7 -53.23 22.72 -3.53
CA SER A 7 -54.46 21.90 -3.57
C SER A 7 -55.40 22.14 -2.39
N LEU A 8 -54.89 22.65 -1.26
CA LEU A 8 -55.63 22.80 0.00
C LEU A 8 -55.92 24.27 0.36
N LEU A 9 -55.44 25.22 -0.46
CA LEU A 9 -55.64 26.67 -0.29
C LEU A 9 -55.06 27.22 1.03
N HIS A 10 -54.09 26.53 1.62
CA HIS A 10 -53.47 26.85 2.90
C HIS A 10 -51.94 26.91 2.79
N GLU A 11 -51.36 27.86 3.51
CA GLU A 11 -49.92 28.01 3.70
C GLU A 11 -49.49 27.42 5.04
N CYS A 12 -48.38 26.69 5.04
CA CYS A 12 -47.76 26.12 6.24
C CYS A 12 -46.68 27.07 6.77
N LYS A 13 -47.01 27.93 7.73
CA LYS A 13 -46.03 28.87 8.31
C LYS A 13 -44.93 28.15 9.10
N LEU A 14 -45.28 27.03 9.74
CA LEU A 14 -44.32 26.16 10.44
C LEU A 14 -43.25 25.62 9.49
N CYS A 15 -43.61 25.30 8.25
CA CYS A 15 -42.68 24.73 7.28
C CYS A 15 -41.53 25.70 6.95
N THR A 16 -41.82 27.00 6.87
CA THR A 16 -40.80 28.05 6.67
C THR A 16 -39.87 28.16 7.87
N LYS A 17 -40.43 28.25 9.08
CA LYS A 17 -39.64 28.31 10.34
C LYS A 17 -38.80 27.05 10.56
N LEU A 18 -39.37 25.88 10.25
CA LEU A 18 -38.68 24.62 10.36
C LEU A 18 -37.53 24.54 9.36
N SER A 19 -37.69 25.04 8.13
CA SER A 19 -36.61 25.10 7.14
C SER A 19 -35.45 25.99 7.61
N GLU A 20 -35.75 27.13 8.25
CA GLU A 20 -34.75 28.03 8.84
C GLU A 20 -33.97 27.35 9.97
N ALA A 21 -34.64 26.59 10.84
CA ALA A 21 -34.01 25.86 11.93
C ALA A 21 -33.28 24.57 11.49
N LEU A 22 -33.79 23.91 10.43
CA LEU A 22 -33.26 22.63 9.96
C LEU A 22 -31.91 22.77 9.26
N THR A 23 -31.69 23.84 8.50
CA THR A 23 -30.44 24.07 7.77
C THR A 23 -29.19 24.10 8.68
N PRO A 24 -29.12 24.93 9.73
CA PRO A 24 -27.97 24.94 10.65
C PRO A 24 -27.88 23.65 11.47
N ALA A 25 -29.02 23.01 11.73
CA ALA A 25 -29.05 21.72 12.40
C ALA A 25 -28.38 20.63 11.55
N VAL A 26 -28.75 20.48 10.28
CA VAL A 26 -28.11 19.54 9.35
C VAL A 26 -26.60 19.78 9.26
N ALA A 27 -26.17 21.03 9.11
CA ALA A 27 -24.75 21.36 9.08
C ALA A 27 -24.02 20.94 10.37
N SER A 28 -24.68 21.03 11.52
CA SER A 28 -24.11 20.60 12.82
C SER A 28 -23.99 19.08 12.94
N ILE A 29 -24.90 18.31 12.30
CA ILE A 29 -24.81 16.85 12.21
C ILE A 29 -23.68 16.45 11.25
N GLU A 30 -23.56 17.11 10.10
CA GLU A 30 -22.49 16.86 9.12
C GLU A 30 -21.10 17.17 9.69
N SER A 31 -20.99 18.14 10.59
CA SER A 31 -19.74 18.45 11.31
C SER A 31 -19.55 17.64 12.60
N SER A 32 -20.47 16.73 12.94
CA SER A 32 -20.41 15.99 14.20
C SER A 32 -19.34 14.89 14.19
N VAL A 33 -18.97 14.44 15.39
CA VAL A 33 -18.07 13.28 15.56
C VAL A 33 -18.63 12.03 14.88
N ALA A 34 -19.96 11.85 14.88
CA ALA A 34 -20.59 10.70 14.22
C ALA A 34 -20.36 10.71 12.70
N ALA A 35 -20.48 11.87 12.05
CA ALA A 35 -20.19 12.02 10.62
C ALA A 35 -18.70 11.81 10.32
N ALA A 36 -17.81 12.33 11.19
CA ALA A 36 -16.38 12.07 11.07
C ALA A 36 -16.02 10.58 11.22
N LEU A 37 -16.71 9.85 12.11
CA LEU A 37 -16.53 8.40 12.26
C LEU A 37 -17.01 7.61 11.05
N ASP A 38 -18.13 8.03 10.44
CA ASP A 38 -18.64 7.40 9.22
C ASP A 38 -17.67 7.61 8.05
N ALA A 39 -17.20 8.85 7.87
CA ALA A 39 -16.17 9.17 6.87
C ALA A 39 -14.86 8.42 7.11
N ALA A 40 -14.45 8.25 8.37
CA ALA A 40 -13.27 7.46 8.72
C ALA A 40 -13.44 5.97 8.40
N ARG A 41 -14.64 5.40 8.61
CA ARG A 41 -14.94 4.02 8.22
C ARG A 41 -14.89 3.86 6.71
N GLU A 42 -15.50 4.78 5.95
CA GLU A 42 -15.48 4.77 4.50
C GLU A 42 -14.05 4.91 3.97
N GLU A 43 -13.24 5.80 4.55
CA GLU A 43 -11.84 5.98 4.18
C GLU A 43 -10.99 4.75 4.51
N VAL A 44 -11.18 4.12 5.68
CA VAL A 44 -10.48 2.88 6.04
C VAL A 44 -10.89 1.74 5.09
N ASP A 45 -12.16 1.62 4.76
CA ASP A 45 -12.64 0.63 3.78
C ASP A 45 -12.06 0.91 2.39
N MET A 46 -12.01 2.17 1.95
CA MET A 46 -11.39 2.57 0.68
C MET A 46 -9.88 2.31 0.65
N GLN A 47 -9.17 2.47 1.76
CA GLN A 47 -7.73 2.20 1.85
C GLN A 47 -7.43 0.70 1.85
N LEU A 48 -8.29 -0.09 2.50
CA LEU A 48 -8.14 -1.54 2.63
C LEU A 48 -8.78 -2.33 1.47
N SER A 49 -9.51 -1.66 0.57
CA SER A 49 -10.17 -2.28 -0.57
C SER A 49 -9.91 -1.53 -1.89
N GLY A 50 -10.46 -2.07 -2.99
CA GLY A 50 -10.57 -1.34 -4.25
C GLY A 50 -9.25 -0.90 -4.92
N GLU A 51 -9.26 0.31 -5.48
CA GLU A 51 -8.13 0.86 -6.25
C GLU A 51 -6.96 1.31 -5.37
N ARG A 52 -7.19 1.81 -4.15
CA ARG A 52 -6.10 2.25 -3.27
C ARG A 52 -5.33 1.06 -2.72
N LEU A 53 -5.98 -0.06 -2.42
CA LEU A 53 -5.25 -1.30 -2.12
C LEU A 53 -4.39 -1.74 -3.32
N LYS A 54 -4.92 -1.63 -4.55
CA LYS A 54 -4.14 -1.92 -5.77
C LYS A 54 -2.99 -0.93 -5.95
N GLU A 55 -3.17 0.34 -5.60
CA GLU A 55 -2.12 1.36 -5.63
C GLU A 55 -1.07 1.09 -4.56
N LEU A 56 -1.47 0.71 -3.33
CA LEU A 56 -0.57 0.27 -2.27
C LEU A 56 0.22 -0.96 -2.73
N GLN A 57 -0.45 -1.96 -3.32
CA GLN A 57 0.20 -3.12 -3.93
C GLN A 57 1.11 -2.74 -5.10
N LYS A 58 0.72 -1.77 -5.93
CA LYS A 58 1.53 -1.27 -7.05
C LYS A 58 2.75 -0.50 -6.55
N ASN A 59 2.63 0.27 -5.48
CA ASN A 59 3.74 0.94 -4.82
C ASN A 59 4.66 -0.11 -4.20
N VAL A 60 4.09 -1.12 -3.52
CA VAL A 60 4.81 -2.27 -2.98
C VAL A 60 5.56 -3.04 -4.07
N ASN A 61 4.92 -3.31 -5.20
CA ASN A 61 5.52 -3.97 -6.35
C ASN A 61 6.52 -3.06 -7.10
N GLY A 62 6.25 -1.76 -7.12
CA GLY A 62 7.11 -0.72 -7.68
C GLY A 62 8.42 -0.56 -6.91
N PHE A 63 8.45 -0.93 -5.62
CA PHE A 63 9.68 -1.05 -4.84
C PHE A 63 10.60 -2.16 -5.33
N GLY A 64 10.09 -3.12 -6.11
CA GLY A 64 10.92 -4.06 -6.85
C GLY A 64 11.80 -3.37 -7.90
N GLY A 65 11.47 -2.14 -8.33
CA GLY A 65 12.22 -1.37 -9.33
C GLY A 65 13.67 -1.11 -8.93
N PRO A 66 13.95 -0.36 -7.85
CA PRO A 66 15.33 -0.08 -7.41
C PRO A 66 16.12 -1.36 -7.08
N VAL A 67 15.46 -2.38 -6.52
CA VAL A 67 16.10 -3.68 -6.25
C VAL A 67 16.42 -4.42 -7.55
N ASN A 68 15.55 -4.33 -8.57
CA ASN A 68 15.79 -4.89 -9.90
C ASN A 68 16.85 -4.12 -10.67
N GLU A 69 16.91 -2.80 -10.54
CA GLU A 69 17.97 -1.96 -11.12
C GLU A 69 19.31 -2.26 -10.48
N PHE A 70 19.36 -2.34 -9.14
CA PHE A 70 20.55 -2.79 -8.42
C PHE A 70 20.97 -4.21 -8.83
N LYS A 71 20.00 -5.14 -8.88
CA LYS A 71 20.23 -6.49 -9.39
C LYS A 71 20.78 -6.44 -10.82
N SER A 72 20.21 -5.61 -11.70
CA SER A 72 20.64 -5.45 -13.08
C SER A 72 22.02 -4.80 -13.18
N SER A 73 22.39 -3.93 -12.25
CA SER A 73 23.72 -3.29 -12.18
C SER A 73 24.78 -4.28 -11.69
N MET A 74 24.50 -5.03 -10.62
CA MET A 74 25.33 -6.14 -10.16
C MET A 74 25.45 -7.23 -11.23
N HIS A 75 24.35 -7.51 -11.92
CA HIS A 75 24.33 -8.42 -13.06
C HIS A 75 25.07 -7.86 -14.27
N GLY A 76 25.05 -6.56 -14.53
CA GLY A 76 25.88 -5.94 -15.57
C GLY A 76 27.38 -6.03 -15.23
N MET A 77 27.73 -5.89 -13.95
CA MET A 77 29.11 -5.91 -13.47
C MET A 77 29.69 -7.34 -13.43
N PHE A 78 28.91 -8.31 -12.95
CA PHE A 78 29.34 -9.70 -12.80
C PHE A 78 28.85 -10.63 -13.90
N GLY A 79 27.81 -10.27 -14.64
CA GLY A 79 27.19 -11.06 -15.70
C GLY A 79 28.16 -11.48 -16.80
N PRO A 80 29.06 -10.62 -17.31
CA PRO A 80 30.08 -11.07 -18.26
C PRO A 80 31.01 -12.16 -17.70
N PHE A 81 31.20 -12.22 -16.38
CA PHE A 81 32.03 -13.23 -15.70
C PHE A 81 31.23 -14.48 -15.29
N VAL A 82 29.94 -14.32 -14.97
CA VAL A 82 29.07 -15.35 -14.37
C VAL A 82 28.10 -15.95 -15.40
N GLU A 83 27.55 -15.16 -16.31
CA GLU A 83 26.57 -15.58 -17.29
C GLU A 83 27.17 -16.07 -18.61
N GLN A 84 27.07 -17.40 -18.71
CA GLN A 84 26.68 -18.22 -19.86
C GLN A 84 27.55 -18.33 -21.11
N ASP A 85 28.37 -17.35 -21.49
CA ASP A 85 29.30 -17.58 -22.60
C ASP A 85 30.72 -17.77 -22.11
N LEU A 86 31.26 -16.87 -21.31
CA LEU A 86 32.71 -16.90 -21.07
C LEU A 86 33.11 -18.05 -20.14
N MET A 87 32.44 -18.25 -19.01
CA MET A 87 32.75 -19.34 -18.08
C MET A 87 32.47 -20.73 -18.69
N PRO A 88 31.31 -21.00 -19.32
CA PRO A 88 31.06 -22.28 -19.99
C PRO A 88 31.93 -22.50 -21.23
N GLN A 89 32.22 -21.48 -22.03
CA GLN A 89 33.14 -21.61 -23.17
C GLN A 89 34.58 -21.81 -22.69
N VAL A 90 35.06 -21.04 -21.70
CA VAL A 90 36.40 -21.23 -21.11
C VAL A 90 36.48 -22.59 -20.43
N LYS A 91 35.45 -23.01 -19.70
CA LYS A 91 35.40 -24.35 -19.10
C LYS A 91 35.40 -25.43 -20.17
N GLY A 92 34.57 -25.32 -21.21
CA GLY A 92 34.52 -26.29 -22.30
C GLY A 92 35.83 -26.36 -23.10
N GLU A 93 36.45 -25.21 -23.35
CA GLU A 93 37.75 -25.10 -24.00
C GLU A 93 38.90 -25.60 -23.11
N MET A 94 38.90 -25.31 -21.80
CA MET A 94 39.88 -25.85 -20.85
C MET A 94 39.67 -27.35 -20.61
N GLU A 95 38.44 -27.84 -20.53
CA GLU A 95 38.16 -29.27 -20.35
C GLU A 95 38.50 -30.08 -21.60
N SER A 96 38.24 -29.54 -22.80
CA SER A 96 38.56 -30.21 -24.06
C SER A 96 40.02 -30.03 -24.46
N LYS A 97 40.45 -28.78 -24.71
CA LYS A 97 41.80 -28.47 -25.19
C LYS A 97 42.83 -28.46 -24.07
N GLY A 98 42.47 -27.96 -22.88
CA GLY A 98 43.38 -27.94 -21.74
C GLY A 98 43.73 -29.36 -21.27
N ARG A 99 42.74 -30.25 -21.14
CA ARG A 99 43.00 -31.67 -20.83
C ARG A 99 43.83 -32.35 -21.91
N LEU A 100 43.54 -32.09 -23.19
CA LEU A 100 44.34 -32.64 -24.29
C LEU A 100 45.78 -32.11 -24.25
N GLY A 101 45.98 -30.82 -23.98
CA GLY A 101 47.31 -30.21 -23.87
C GLY A 101 48.12 -30.78 -22.72
N VAL A 102 47.52 -30.88 -21.52
CA VAL A 102 48.16 -31.46 -20.34
C VAL A 102 48.50 -32.93 -20.57
N THR A 103 47.56 -33.71 -21.12
CA THR A 103 47.80 -35.14 -21.41
C THR A 103 48.85 -35.34 -22.51
N ALA A 104 48.87 -34.51 -23.56
CA ALA A 104 49.90 -34.55 -24.59
C ALA A 104 51.29 -34.21 -24.03
N LEU A 105 51.41 -33.19 -23.18
CA LEU A 105 52.67 -32.85 -22.50
C LEU A 105 53.12 -33.96 -21.55
N ALA A 106 52.20 -34.56 -20.80
CA ALA A 106 52.51 -35.69 -19.92
C ALA A 106 52.95 -36.93 -20.72
N LEU A 107 52.29 -37.25 -21.85
CA LEU A 107 52.68 -38.34 -22.75
C LEU A 107 54.06 -38.07 -23.37
N LEU A 108 54.33 -36.84 -23.78
CA LEU A 108 55.64 -36.46 -24.31
C LEU A 108 56.73 -36.62 -23.25
N ALA A 109 56.47 -36.21 -22.01
CA ALA A 109 57.38 -36.41 -20.89
C ALA A 109 57.62 -37.91 -20.59
N MET A 110 56.58 -38.74 -20.64
CA MET A 110 56.71 -40.20 -20.47
C MET A 110 57.48 -40.86 -21.62
N LEU A 111 57.30 -40.40 -22.85
CA LEU A 111 58.08 -40.89 -24.00
C LEU A 111 59.55 -40.52 -23.88
N LEU A 112 59.85 -39.28 -23.46
CA LEU A 112 61.21 -38.83 -23.21
C LEU A 112 61.90 -39.65 -22.12
N THR A 113 61.21 -39.93 -21.01
CA THR A 113 61.76 -40.78 -19.96
C THR A 113 61.93 -42.22 -20.43
N ALA A 114 60.99 -42.78 -21.20
CA ALA A 114 61.12 -44.12 -21.78
C ALA A 114 62.31 -44.23 -22.75
N PHE A 115 62.51 -43.26 -23.65
CA PHE A 115 63.67 -43.26 -24.54
C PHE A 115 64.99 -43.05 -23.79
N GLY A 116 64.99 -42.20 -22.75
CA GLY A 116 66.11 -42.06 -21.83
C GLY A 116 66.47 -43.40 -21.18
N LEU A 117 65.48 -44.10 -20.59
CA LEU A 117 65.69 -45.42 -19.97
C LEU A 117 66.13 -46.48 -20.98
N LEU A 118 65.55 -46.52 -22.18
CA LEU A 118 65.96 -47.45 -23.24
C LEU A 118 67.39 -47.20 -23.70
N SER A 119 67.81 -45.93 -23.78
CA SER A 119 69.20 -45.58 -24.14
C SER A 119 70.18 -46.06 -23.07
N VAL A 120 69.87 -45.87 -21.78
CA VAL A 120 70.66 -46.39 -20.65
C VAL A 120 70.67 -47.93 -20.66
N PHE A 121 69.53 -48.57 -20.88
CA PHE A 121 69.44 -50.04 -20.90
C PHE A 121 70.22 -50.65 -22.06
N CYS A 122 70.12 -50.06 -23.26
CA CYS A 122 70.90 -50.49 -24.42
C CYS A 122 72.40 -50.28 -24.20
N TRP A 123 72.79 -49.22 -23.49
CA TRP A 123 74.17 -48.98 -23.08
C TRP A 123 74.66 -50.06 -22.10
N CYS A 124 73.88 -50.37 -21.06
CA CYS A 124 74.26 -51.35 -20.04
C CYS A 124 74.28 -52.81 -20.54
N ARG A 125 73.50 -53.16 -21.57
CA ARG A 125 73.43 -54.54 -22.09
C ARG A 125 74.59 -54.89 -23.02
N VAL A 126 75.31 -53.89 -23.49
CA VAL A 126 76.44 -54.07 -24.40
C VAL A 126 77.65 -54.56 -23.58
N GLY A 127 78.09 -55.79 -23.84
CA GLY A 127 79.27 -56.36 -23.18
C GLY A 127 80.56 -55.61 -23.56
N PRO A 128 81.62 -55.70 -22.74
CA PRO A 128 82.89 -55.06 -23.03
C PRO A 128 83.41 -55.50 -24.41
N GLY A 129 83.44 -54.58 -25.38
CA GLY A 129 84.00 -54.80 -26.73
C GLY A 129 82.98 -54.87 -27.88
N GLN A 130 81.69 -55.06 -27.64
CA GLN A 130 80.65 -54.83 -28.67
C GLN A 130 80.11 -53.41 -28.51
N GLN A 131 79.56 -52.80 -29.57
CA GLN A 131 78.77 -51.57 -29.42
C GLN A 131 77.53 -51.58 -30.32
N SER A 132 76.42 -51.12 -29.76
CA SER A 132 75.14 -50.98 -30.47
C SER A 132 74.99 -49.56 -30.99
N ALA A 133 74.91 -49.41 -32.31
CA ALA A 133 74.57 -48.16 -32.97
C ALA A 133 73.20 -47.58 -32.53
N SER A 134 72.36 -48.38 -31.85
CA SER A 134 71.05 -47.94 -31.38
C SER A 134 71.13 -46.99 -30.19
N ALA A 135 72.15 -47.12 -29.32
CA ALA A 135 72.26 -46.34 -28.10
C ALA A 135 72.48 -44.84 -28.38
N HIS A 136 73.39 -44.50 -29.31
CA HIS A 136 73.64 -43.10 -29.68
C HIS A 136 72.43 -42.48 -30.42
N ARG A 137 71.69 -43.24 -31.23
CA ARG A 137 70.50 -42.73 -31.93
C ARG A 137 69.37 -42.39 -30.97
N CYS A 138 69.07 -43.26 -29.99
CA CYS A 138 68.06 -43.00 -28.98
C CYS A 138 68.43 -41.83 -28.05
N ALA A 139 69.71 -41.71 -27.68
CA ALA A 139 70.19 -40.60 -26.86
C ALA A 139 70.11 -39.26 -27.62
N CYS A 140 70.43 -39.22 -28.92
CA CYS A 140 70.29 -38.04 -29.77
C CYS A 140 68.81 -37.60 -29.92
N CYS A 141 67.89 -38.55 -30.12
CA CYS A 141 66.45 -38.25 -30.17
C CYS A 141 65.96 -37.67 -28.84
N THR A 142 66.36 -38.26 -27.71
CA THR A 142 65.97 -37.77 -26.36
C THR A 142 66.49 -36.36 -26.11
N TRP A 143 67.73 -36.08 -26.53
CA TRP A 143 68.32 -34.76 -26.43
C TRP A 143 67.55 -33.71 -27.27
N CYS A 144 67.27 -34.01 -28.53
CA CYS A 144 66.58 -33.09 -29.44
C CYS A 144 65.14 -32.79 -28.97
N PHE A 145 64.35 -33.83 -28.67
CA PHE A 145 62.97 -33.66 -28.19
C PHE A 145 62.91 -33.08 -26.76
N GLY A 146 63.89 -33.41 -25.92
CA GLY A 146 64.00 -32.87 -24.57
C GLY A 146 64.24 -31.36 -24.57
N CYS A 147 65.11 -30.86 -25.45
CA CYS A 147 65.33 -29.41 -25.63
C CYS A 147 64.02 -28.68 -26.00
N CYS A 148 63.25 -29.21 -26.96
CA CYS A 148 61.96 -28.64 -27.34
C CYS A 148 60.94 -28.66 -26.18
N TYR A 149 60.87 -29.77 -25.44
CA TYR A 149 59.98 -29.89 -24.28
C TYR A 149 60.32 -28.87 -23.18
N ILE A 150 61.62 -28.70 -22.86
CA ILE A 150 62.08 -27.74 -21.85
C ILE A 150 61.62 -26.33 -22.20
N TRP A 151 61.79 -25.90 -23.45
CA TRP A 151 61.33 -24.59 -23.91
C TRP A 151 59.82 -24.44 -23.76
N LEU A 152 59.03 -25.41 -24.21
CA LEU A 152 57.57 -25.36 -24.09
C LEU A 152 57.12 -25.31 -22.63
N ALA A 153 57.69 -26.15 -21.76
CA ALA A 153 57.33 -26.21 -20.34
C ALA A 153 57.72 -24.92 -19.60
N PHE A 154 58.89 -24.33 -19.88
CA PHE A 154 59.27 -23.03 -19.31
C PHE A 154 58.41 -21.87 -19.83
N ILE A 155 58.05 -21.85 -21.12
CA ILE A 155 57.17 -20.81 -21.67
C ILE A 155 55.78 -20.89 -21.02
N ILE A 156 55.19 -22.08 -20.94
CA ILE A 156 53.87 -22.27 -20.32
C ILE A 156 53.92 -21.94 -18.83
N GLY A 157 54.89 -22.50 -18.09
CA GLY A 157 55.08 -22.22 -16.67
C GLY A 157 55.34 -20.73 -16.41
N GLY A 158 56.12 -20.07 -17.26
CA GLY A 158 56.43 -18.65 -17.20
C GLY A 158 55.20 -17.77 -17.42
N ILE A 159 54.39 -18.06 -18.45
CA ILE A 159 53.14 -17.33 -18.72
C ILE A 159 52.16 -17.49 -17.57
N LEU A 160 51.98 -18.72 -17.06
CA LEU A 160 51.07 -18.98 -15.94
C LEU A 160 51.54 -18.28 -14.66
N THR A 161 52.85 -18.25 -14.39
CA THR A 161 53.42 -17.52 -13.26
C THR A 161 53.22 -16.01 -13.43
N ALA A 162 53.48 -15.47 -14.63
CA ALA A 162 53.28 -14.06 -14.93
C ALA A 162 51.82 -13.63 -14.79
N ALA A 163 50.87 -14.49 -15.21
CA ALA A 163 49.43 -14.24 -15.06
C ALA A 163 48.96 -14.34 -13.60
N SER A 164 49.62 -15.12 -12.76
CA SER A 164 49.25 -15.24 -11.34
C SER A 164 49.48 -13.97 -10.52
N VAL A 165 50.44 -13.13 -10.93
CA VAL A 165 50.76 -11.85 -10.25
C VAL A 165 49.59 -10.86 -10.29
N PRO A 166 49.04 -10.47 -11.48
CA PRO A 166 47.90 -9.57 -11.52
C PRO A 166 46.64 -10.19 -10.91
N MET A 167 46.46 -11.52 -10.98
CA MET A 167 45.34 -12.20 -10.30
C MET A 167 45.45 -12.08 -8.78
N ALA A 168 46.65 -12.25 -8.21
CA ALA A 168 46.87 -12.04 -6.78
C ALA A 168 46.62 -10.58 -6.35
N SER A 169 47.03 -9.60 -7.17
CA SER A 169 46.74 -8.19 -6.93
C SER A 169 45.25 -7.89 -6.95
N PHE A 170 44.52 -8.42 -7.95
CA PHE A 170 43.06 -8.28 -8.02
C PHE A 170 42.36 -8.90 -6.80
N CYS A 171 42.92 -9.99 -6.27
CA CYS A 171 42.38 -10.65 -5.09
C CYS A 171 42.56 -9.86 -3.79
N LEU A 172 43.67 -9.14 -3.63
CA LEU A 172 43.83 -8.22 -2.52
C LEU A 172 42.82 -7.07 -2.59
N ILE A 173 42.53 -6.59 -3.80
CA ILE A 173 41.52 -5.56 -4.05
C ILE A 173 40.12 -6.07 -3.69
N MET A 174 39.80 -7.31 -4.05
CA MET A 174 38.51 -7.92 -3.72
C MET A 174 38.35 -8.20 -2.22
N ASP A 175 39.41 -8.64 -1.55
CA ASP A 175 39.36 -8.95 -0.12
C ASP A 175 39.19 -7.68 0.75
N ASP A 176 39.79 -6.57 0.32
CA ASP A 176 39.72 -5.27 1.01
C ASP A 176 38.71 -4.31 0.34
N LEU A 177 37.72 -4.84 -0.40
CA LEU A 177 36.73 -4.04 -1.10
C LEU A 177 35.89 -3.23 -0.10
N ASP A 178 36.16 -1.94 -0.01
CA ASP A 178 35.39 -0.96 0.74
C ASP A 178 34.81 0.13 -0.19
N GLY A 179 34.01 1.03 0.39
CA GLY A 179 33.36 2.10 -0.37
C GLY A 179 34.35 3.08 -1.02
N GLU A 180 35.50 3.32 -0.39
CA GLU A 180 36.55 4.22 -0.89
C GLU A 180 37.28 3.59 -2.09
N MET A 181 37.63 2.31 -1.98
CA MET A 181 38.23 1.53 -3.04
C MET A 181 37.30 1.37 -4.24
N LEU A 182 35.99 1.17 -4.02
CA LEU A 182 35.01 1.14 -5.10
C LEU A 182 34.99 2.47 -5.85
N LYS A 183 35.05 3.60 -5.14
CA LYS A 183 35.09 4.94 -5.74
C LYS A 183 36.34 5.13 -6.59
N ASP A 184 37.50 4.69 -6.11
CA ASP A 184 38.76 4.79 -6.86
C ASP A 184 38.77 3.89 -8.11
N ILE A 185 38.24 2.67 -7.99
CA ILE A 185 38.19 1.70 -9.10
C ILE A 185 37.15 2.11 -10.15
N SER A 186 36.02 2.68 -9.73
CA SER A 186 34.92 3.06 -10.63
C SER A 186 35.38 3.96 -11.78
N ARG A 187 36.30 4.89 -11.48
CA ARG A 187 36.90 5.79 -12.47
C ARG A 187 37.70 5.04 -13.56
N SER A 188 38.32 3.93 -13.19
CA SER A 188 39.08 3.08 -14.12
C SER A 188 38.18 2.14 -14.94
N LEU A 189 37.05 1.73 -14.37
CA LEU A 189 36.06 0.85 -14.99
C LEU A 189 34.98 1.60 -15.79
N GLN A 190 35.05 2.95 -15.85
CA GLN A 190 34.03 3.80 -16.45
C GLN A 190 32.63 3.60 -15.84
N LEU A 191 32.58 3.21 -14.56
CA LEU A 191 31.33 3.18 -13.80
C LEU A 191 31.03 4.61 -13.37
N ASP A 192 29.90 5.15 -13.82
CA ASP A 192 29.43 6.46 -13.38
C ASP A 192 28.83 6.33 -11.98
N LEU A 193 29.70 6.39 -10.95
CA LEU A 193 29.27 6.52 -9.56
C LEU A 193 29.07 7.98 -9.15
N SER A 194 28.91 8.90 -10.12
CA SER A 194 28.53 10.27 -9.79
C SER A 194 27.02 10.37 -9.60
N GLY A 195 26.60 10.99 -8.51
CA GLY A 195 25.18 11.14 -8.17
C GLY A 195 24.67 10.08 -7.20
N GLU A 196 23.35 10.05 -7.05
CA GLU A 196 22.68 9.34 -5.95
C GLU A 196 22.76 7.81 -6.04
N GLU A 197 22.78 7.29 -7.28
CA GLU A 197 22.98 5.87 -7.54
C GLU A 197 24.38 5.40 -7.09
N GLY A 198 25.39 6.26 -7.25
CA GLY A 198 26.75 6.00 -6.79
C GLY A 198 26.86 5.97 -5.27
N ASP A 199 26.27 6.95 -4.59
CA ASP A 199 26.24 7.00 -3.11
C ASP A 199 25.53 5.78 -2.51
N MET A 200 24.45 5.30 -3.17
CA MET A 200 23.74 4.10 -2.75
C MET A 200 24.57 2.83 -2.96
N ALA A 201 25.24 2.69 -4.10
CA ALA A 201 26.11 1.55 -4.39
C ALA A 201 27.29 1.49 -3.39
N ILE A 202 27.91 2.63 -3.11
CA ILE A 202 28.99 2.76 -2.11
C ILE A 202 28.48 2.33 -0.73
N SER A 203 27.35 2.88 -0.30
CA SER A 203 26.75 2.56 1.01
C SER A 203 26.39 1.09 1.13
N LEU A 204 25.93 0.46 0.05
CA LEU A 204 25.61 -0.96 0.02
C LEU A 204 26.87 -1.82 0.11
N VAL A 205 27.94 -1.52 -0.64
CA VAL A 205 29.21 -2.25 -0.51
C VAL A 205 29.78 -2.11 0.90
N GLU A 206 29.79 -0.90 1.44
CA GLU A 206 30.30 -0.61 2.77
C GLU A 206 29.51 -1.33 3.87
N GLN A 207 28.18 -1.30 3.81
CA GLN A 207 27.34 -1.87 4.87
C GLN A 207 27.02 -3.36 4.69
N CYS A 208 27.07 -3.87 3.45
CA CYS A 208 26.59 -5.22 3.12
C CYS A 208 27.66 -6.19 2.64
N ILE A 209 28.81 -5.72 2.18
CA ILE A 209 29.91 -6.56 1.67
C ILE A 209 31.13 -6.50 2.60
N SER A 210 31.41 -5.35 3.21
CA SER A 210 32.57 -5.21 4.09
C SER A 210 32.51 -6.21 5.26
N VAL A 211 33.67 -6.74 5.63
CA VAL A 211 33.78 -7.81 6.63
C VAL A 211 33.24 -7.31 7.99
N PRO A 212 32.30 -8.04 8.62
CA PRO A 212 31.73 -7.65 9.91
C PRO A 212 32.84 -7.64 10.97
N GLY A 213 33.17 -6.44 11.46
CA GLY A 213 34.15 -6.27 12.55
C GLY A 213 34.97 -4.98 12.50
N LYS A 214 35.10 -4.32 11.34
CA LYS A 214 35.85 -3.05 11.27
C LYS A 214 35.03 -1.83 11.70
N ASN A 215 33.75 -1.66 11.30
CA ASN A 215 32.97 -0.46 11.64
C ASN A 215 31.42 -0.56 11.64
N SER A 216 30.78 -1.72 11.41
CA SER A 216 29.31 -1.77 11.24
C SER A 216 28.61 -2.80 12.13
N SER A 217 27.39 -2.45 12.58
CA SER A 217 26.43 -3.34 13.23
C SER A 217 26.28 -4.63 12.41
N ALA A 218 26.25 -5.79 13.08
CA ALA A 218 26.42 -7.11 12.46
C ALA A 218 25.44 -7.50 11.33
N ASN A 219 24.42 -6.69 11.02
CA ASN A 219 23.47 -6.97 9.95
C ASN A 219 22.56 -5.75 9.65
N PRO A 220 22.99 -4.73 8.90
CA PRO A 220 22.13 -3.60 8.57
C PRO A 220 20.96 -4.04 7.68
N ALA A 221 19.81 -3.41 7.87
CA ALA A 221 18.64 -3.67 7.05
C ALA A 221 18.78 -2.95 5.71
N LEU A 222 18.61 -3.69 4.61
CA LEU A 222 18.85 -3.20 3.25
C LEU A 222 17.95 -1.99 2.91
N LEU A 223 16.73 -1.98 3.43
CA LEU A 223 15.75 -0.91 3.18
C LEU A 223 16.10 0.43 3.85
N ASP A 224 17.04 0.43 4.79
CA ASP A 224 17.55 1.67 5.41
C ASP A 224 18.70 2.28 4.60
N ILE A 225 19.33 1.48 3.73
CA ILE A 225 20.45 1.88 2.87
C ILE A 225 19.93 2.46 1.55
N ILE A 226 18.86 1.87 1.01
CA ILE A 226 18.23 2.33 -0.22
C ILE A 226 17.49 3.64 0.08
N THR A 227 17.97 4.74 -0.51
CA THR A 227 17.33 6.05 -0.43
C THR A 227 16.62 6.39 -1.73
N MET A 228 15.49 7.08 -1.63
CA MET A 228 14.75 7.59 -2.77
C MET A 228 14.56 9.09 -2.60
N THR A 229 14.82 9.84 -3.66
CA THR A 229 14.57 11.28 -3.71
C THR A 229 13.14 11.52 -4.14
N GLU A 230 12.38 12.23 -3.31
CA GLU A 230 11.02 12.65 -3.65
C GLU A 230 11.04 13.84 -4.61
N THR A 231 9.89 14.14 -5.22
CA THR A 231 9.71 15.28 -6.14
C THR A 231 10.01 16.64 -5.49
N ASP A 232 10.03 16.70 -4.16
CA ASP A 232 10.39 17.88 -3.37
C ASP A 232 11.90 18.00 -3.10
N GLY A 233 12.71 17.03 -3.57
CA GLY A 233 14.15 16.97 -3.35
C GLY A 233 14.56 16.39 -1.99
N THR A 234 13.61 15.91 -1.17
CA THR A 234 13.92 15.28 0.11
C THR A 234 14.31 13.82 -0.08
N LYS A 235 15.33 13.38 0.66
CA LYS A 235 15.79 11.99 0.65
C LYS A 235 15.12 11.25 1.80
N LYS A 236 14.34 10.21 1.47
CA LYS A 236 13.81 9.27 2.45
C LYS A 236 14.37 7.88 2.21
N THR A 237 14.61 7.13 3.29
CA THR A 237 14.95 5.72 3.15
C THR A 237 13.73 4.95 2.65
N MET A 238 13.95 3.82 1.98
CA MET A 238 12.88 2.96 1.52
C MET A 238 12.02 2.47 2.69
N ARG A 239 12.63 2.20 3.86
CA ARG A 239 11.89 1.92 5.09
C ARG A 239 10.98 3.08 5.51
N GLN A 240 11.49 4.32 5.51
CA GLN A 240 10.69 5.50 5.86
C GLN A 240 9.53 5.71 4.89
N LYS A 241 9.74 5.49 3.60
CA LYS A 241 8.68 5.62 2.60
C LYS A 241 7.61 4.54 2.71
N ILE A 242 8.02 3.30 3.02
CA ILE A 242 7.08 2.17 3.12
C ILE A 242 6.32 2.18 4.44
N ILE A 243 7.04 2.32 5.55
CA ILE A 243 6.46 2.23 6.89
C ILE A 243 5.99 3.60 7.34
N GLY A 244 6.84 4.62 7.21
CA GLY A 244 6.54 5.98 7.66
C GLY A 244 5.33 6.56 6.95
N ASP A 245 5.34 6.68 5.62
CA ASP A 245 4.22 7.32 4.92
C ASP A 245 2.88 6.58 5.11
N VAL A 246 2.87 5.25 5.17
CA VAL A 246 1.65 4.46 5.42
C VAL A 246 1.20 4.61 6.88
N THR A 247 2.13 4.51 7.83
CA THR A 247 1.85 4.68 9.27
C THR A 247 1.35 6.09 9.56
N ASP A 248 1.98 7.10 8.99
CA ASP A 248 1.67 8.51 9.19
C ASP A 248 0.31 8.86 8.60
N ARG A 249 -0.03 8.38 7.39
CA ARG A 249 -1.37 8.58 6.82
C ARG A 249 -2.47 7.93 7.66
N ILE A 250 -2.25 6.70 8.12
CA ILE A 250 -3.20 5.99 8.98
C ILE A 250 -3.35 6.74 10.31
N ASN A 251 -2.23 7.07 10.96
CA ASN A 251 -2.22 7.83 12.21
C ASN A 251 -2.89 9.19 12.05
N GLN A 252 -2.65 9.91 10.96
CA GLN A 252 -3.26 11.20 10.68
C GLN A 252 -4.80 11.12 10.63
N GLN A 253 -5.36 10.05 10.06
CA GLN A 253 -6.82 9.86 10.06
C GLN A 253 -7.35 9.59 11.48
N PHE A 254 -6.69 8.71 12.23
CA PHE A 254 -7.07 8.44 13.64
C PHE A 254 -6.87 9.67 14.54
N ASP A 255 -5.84 10.46 14.29
CA ASP A 255 -5.53 11.67 15.03
C ASP A 255 -6.49 12.80 14.65
N ALA A 256 -6.97 12.87 13.41
CA ALA A 256 -8.03 13.79 13.00
C ALA A 256 -9.36 13.49 13.72
N ILE A 257 -9.72 12.21 13.85
CA ILE A 257 -10.85 11.78 14.68
C ILE A 257 -10.63 12.24 16.14
N SER A 258 -9.43 11.99 16.68
CA SER A 258 -9.06 12.36 18.05
C SER A 258 -9.07 13.89 18.29
N ALA A 259 -8.68 14.68 17.30
CA ALA A 259 -8.71 16.13 17.34
C ALA A 259 -10.15 16.66 17.27
N GLY A 260 -11.01 16.05 16.45
CA GLY A 260 -12.44 16.34 16.42
C GLY A 260 -13.14 16.11 17.76
N MET A 261 -12.62 15.19 18.58
CA MET A 261 -13.12 14.90 19.93
C MET A 261 -12.76 15.95 20.98
N SER A 262 -11.67 16.70 20.78
CA SER A 262 -11.21 17.69 21.78
C SER A 262 -11.89 19.05 21.61
N GLY A 263 -12.61 19.28 20.51
CA GLY A 263 -13.55 20.37 20.35
C GLY A 263 -14.82 20.07 21.14
N GLY A 264 -15.19 20.94 22.09
CA GLY A 264 -16.24 20.71 23.11
C GLY A 264 -17.69 20.48 22.64
N ASP A 265 -17.95 20.17 21.37
CA ASP A 265 -19.28 19.92 20.77
C ASP A 265 -19.50 18.42 20.45
N MET A 266 -19.01 17.51 21.30
CA MET A 266 -19.21 16.06 21.08
C MET A 266 -20.66 15.59 21.23
N SER A 267 -21.51 16.35 21.94
CA SER A 267 -22.91 15.99 22.16
C SER A 267 -23.80 16.74 21.17
N VAL A 268 -24.37 15.99 20.22
CA VAL A 268 -25.38 16.49 19.29
C VAL A 268 -26.62 16.94 20.07
N ALA A 269 -26.97 16.26 21.16
CA ALA A 269 -28.10 16.64 21.99
C ALA A 269 -27.92 18.02 22.67
N GLU A 270 -26.68 18.39 23.02
CA GLU A 270 -26.39 19.66 23.69
C GLU A 270 -26.18 20.84 22.74
N ASN A 271 -26.02 20.57 21.44
CA ASN A 271 -25.78 21.58 20.41
C ASN A 271 -26.91 22.62 20.33
N ALA A 272 -26.54 23.90 20.24
CA ALA A 272 -27.50 25.01 20.25
C ALA A 272 -28.48 24.97 19.06
N ASN A 273 -28.02 24.59 17.86
CA ASN A 273 -28.86 24.49 16.67
C ASN A 273 -29.85 23.33 16.79
N MET A 274 -29.44 22.21 17.40
CA MET A 274 -30.36 21.10 17.70
C MET A 274 -31.44 21.52 18.70
N LYS A 275 -31.05 22.17 19.80
CA LYS A 275 -32.01 22.69 20.78
C LYS A 275 -33.00 23.67 20.15
N GLN A 276 -32.53 24.54 19.25
CA GLN A 276 -33.40 25.45 18.52
C GLN A 276 -34.39 24.71 17.60
N LEU A 277 -33.95 23.66 16.91
CA LEU A 277 -34.83 22.81 16.10
C LEU A 277 -35.90 22.11 16.96
N LEU A 278 -35.48 21.49 18.07
CA LEU A 278 -36.37 20.81 19.02
C LEU A 278 -37.38 21.78 19.65
N GLN A 279 -36.93 22.99 20.00
CA GLN A 279 -37.78 24.04 20.53
C GLN A 279 -38.77 24.55 19.48
N THR A 280 -38.34 24.76 18.23
CA THR A 280 -39.24 25.15 17.12
C THR A 280 -40.35 24.11 16.91
N LEU A 281 -40.01 22.82 16.98
CA LEU A 281 -41.01 21.74 16.89
C LEU A 281 -41.96 21.68 18.09
N SER A 282 -41.51 22.09 19.28
CA SER A 282 -42.32 22.08 20.51
C SER A 282 -43.21 23.32 20.65
N ASP A 283 -42.70 24.50 20.28
CA ASP A 283 -43.38 25.79 20.48
C ASP A 283 -44.50 26.00 19.44
N TYR A 284 -44.41 25.34 18.29
CA TYR A 284 -45.35 25.51 17.19
C TYR A 284 -46.12 24.22 16.88
N ARG A 285 -47.44 24.30 16.96
CA ARG A 285 -48.32 23.22 16.50
C ARG A 285 -48.62 23.34 15.01
N MET A 286 -48.62 22.21 14.31
CA MET A 286 -48.85 22.16 12.87
C MET A 286 -50.25 22.68 12.49
N ASP A 287 -51.30 22.20 13.16
CA ASP A 287 -52.69 22.64 12.95
C ASP A 287 -52.89 24.14 13.22
N ALA A 288 -52.20 24.69 14.22
CA ALA A 288 -52.22 26.10 14.55
C ALA A 288 -51.53 26.97 13.48
N MET A 289 -50.54 26.41 12.77
CA MET A 289 -49.73 27.12 11.76
C MET A 289 -50.18 26.93 10.31
N MET A 290 -51.28 26.19 10.10
CA MET A 290 -51.94 26.07 8.81
C MET A 290 -52.98 27.19 8.65
N THR A 291 -52.58 28.28 7.99
CA THR A 291 -53.45 29.43 7.71
C THR A 291 -53.81 29.48 6.22
N PRO A 292 -54.98 30.01 5.84
CA PRO A 292 -55.33 30.19 4.43
C PRO A 292 -54.30 31.06 3.70
N GLU A 293 -54.06 30.77 2.42
CA GLU A 293 -53.17 31.61 1.61
C GLU A 293 -53.84 32.97 1.32
N GLN A 294 -53.10 34.07 1.52
CA GLN A 294 -53.64 35.43 1.41
C GLN A 294 -54.23 35.71 0.01
N SER A 295 -53.65 35.12 -1.04
CA SER A 295 -54.09 35.26 -2.43
C SER A 295 -55.47 34.64 -2.68
N VAL A 296 -55.75 33.51 -2.03
CA VAL A 296 -57.01 32.79 -2.12
C VAL A 296 -58.09 33.58 -1.39
N VAL A 297 -57.77 34.06 -0.20
CA VAL A 297 -58.72 34.79 0.64
C VAL A 297 -59.19 36.10 -0.03
N THR A 298 -58.30 36.77 -0.76
CA THR A 298 -58.58 38.08 -1.37
C THR A 298 -59.30 38.01 -2.72
N ASN A 299 -59.21 36.89 -3.47
CA ASN A 299 -59.72 36.80 -4.84
C ASN A 299 -60.84 35.77 -5.06
N SER A 300 -61.36 35.15 -4.00
CA SER A 300 -62.31 34.03 -4.11
C SER A 300 -63.66 34.30 -3.43
N GLN A 301 -64.45 33.23 -3.29
CA GLN A 301 -65.73 33.20 -2.55
C GLN A 301 -65.63 33.62 -1.07
N TYR A 302 -64.42 33.82 -0.54
CA TYR A 302 -64.20 34.27 0.83
C TYR A 302 -64.09 35.80 0.95
N LYS A 303 -63.92 36.54 -0.16
CA LYS A 303 -63.59 37.98 -0.14
C LYS A 303 -64.59 38.83 0.64
N ASP A 304 -65.88 38.44 0.64
CA ASP A 304 -66.98 39.21 1.21
C ASP A 304 -66.95 39.21 2.76
N MET A 305 -66.14 38.34 3.39
CA MET A 305 -65.84 38.44 4.82
C MET A 305 -65.14 39.76 5.19
N ASN A 306 -64.49 40.47 4.24
CA ASN A 306 -63.92 41.80 4.48
C ASN A 306 -64.97 42.89 4.73
N ALA A 307 -66.25 42.61 4.44
CA ALA A 307 -67.33 43.57 4.68
C ALA A 307 -67.58 43.82 6.18
N GLU A 308 -67.14 42.91 7.05
CA GLU A 308 -67.37 42.94 8.49
C GLU A 308 -66.04 42.84 9.26
N THR A 309 -65.71 43.86 10.05
CA THR A 309 -64.42 43.94 10.77
C THR A 309 -64.22 42.81 11.77
N ASP A 310 -65.32 42.31 12.36
CA ASP A 310 -65.28 41.23 13.35
C ASP A 310 -64.93 39.88 12.71
N LEU A 311 -65.30 39.67 11.44
CA LEU A 311 -65.00 38.45 10.69
C LEU A 311 -63.66 38.53 9.96
N GLN A 312 -63.22 39.74 9.60
CA GLN A 312 -61.98 39.98 8.86
C GLN A 312 -60.74 39.38 9.56
N LYS A 313 -60.66 39.46 10.89
CA LYS A 313 -59.51 38.91 11.65
C LYS A 313 -59.37 37.38 11.55
N TYR A 314 -60.44 36.67 11.18
CA TYR A 314 -60.44 35.20 11.02
C TYR A 314 -60.01 34.73 9.64
N PHE A 315 -59.67 35.64 8.72
CA PHE A 315 -59.07 35.27 7.44
C PHE A 315 -57.76 34.49 7.58
N VAL A 316 -57.00 34.81 8.62
CA VAL A 316 -55.75 34.12 8.99
C VAL A 316 -55.97 33.12 10.12
N SER A 317 -57.21 32.64 10.31
CA SER A 317 -57.52 31.62 11.32
C SER A 317 -56.79 30.33 11.03
N SER A 318 -56.40 29.63 12.10
CA SER A 318 -55.74 28.33 12.02
C SER A 318 -56.71 27.20 11.67
N ALA A 319 -56.20 25.99 11.47
CA ALA A 319 -57.03 24.79 11.41
C ALA A 319 -57.31 24.20 12.82
N ALA A 320 -56.59 24.67 13.84
CA ALA A 320 -56.77 24.26 15.23
C ALA A 320 -58.07 24.81 15.83
N CYS A 321 -58.66 24.08 16.77
CA CYS A 321 -59.87 24.52 17.45
C CYS A 321 -59.60 25.71 18.41
N SER A 322 -58.50 25.63 19.17
CA SER A 322 -58.10 26.65 20.14
C SER A 322 -57.23 27.75 19.54
N ASP A 323 -57.37 28.96 20.07
CA ASP A 323 -56.45 30.07 19.77
C ASP A 323 -55.02 29.72 20.21
N THR A 324 -54.02 30.15 19.43
CA THR A 324 -52.60 29.94 19.75
C THR A 324 -51.84 31.25 19.54
N THR A 325 -50.91 31.56 20.43
CA THR A 325 -50.04 32.74 20.29
C THR A 325 -48.69 32.30 19.76
N ALA A 326 -48.24 32.91 18.67
CA ALA A 326 -46.95 32.64 18.03
C ALA A 326 -46.33 33.93 17.51
N ASP A 327 -45.01 34.10 17.70
CA ASP A 327 -44.29 35.32 17.31
C ASP A 327 -44.95 36.62 17.81
N GLY A 328 -45.54 36.58 19.02
CA GLY A 328 -46.25 37.71 19.62
C GLY A 328 -47.60 38.05 18.98
N SER A 329 -48.07 37.25 18.02
CA SER A 329 -49.37 37.41 17.36
C SER A 329 -50.32 36.27 17.74
N THR A 330 -51.57 36.60 18.06
CA THR A 330 -52.62 35.59 18.27
C THR A 330 -53.13 35.09 16.93
N ILE A 331 -52.95 33.80 16.69
CA ILE A 331 -53.59 33.07 15.60
C ILE A 331 -54.90 32.50 16.15
N TRP A 332 -56.01 33.02 15.63
CA TRP A 332 -57.35 32.63 16.06
C TRP A 332 -57.69 31.22 15.60
N GLY A 333 -58.19 30.39 16.50
CA GLY A 333 -58.71 29.06 16.24
C GLY A 333 -60.18 29.06 15.83
N LEU A 334 -60.65 27.87 15.46
CA LEU A 334 -62.00 27.67 14.92
C LEU A 334 -63.11 27.88 15.95
N ASP A 335 -62.87 27.66 17.24
CA ASP A 335 -63.89 27.90 18.28
C ASP A 335 -64.14 29.40 18.47
N SER A 336 -63.09 30.21 18.48
CA SER A 336 -63.21 31.68 18.52
C SER A 336 -63.87 32.21 17.25
N PHE A 337 -63.54 31.63 16.09
CA PHE A 337 -64.20 31.98 14.83
C PHE A 337 -65.69 31.63 14.86
N SER A 338 -66.04 30.40 15.25
CA SER A 338 -67.44 29.97 15.40
C SER A 338 -68.21 30.84 16.39
N THR A 339 -67.58 31.25 17.49
CA THR A 339 -68.21 32.10 18.51
C THR A 339 -68.54 33.47 17.94
N SER A 340 -67.64 34.08 17.15
CA SER A 340 -67.93 35.32 16.44
C SER A 340 -68.98 35.13 15.34
N LEU A 341 -69.01 33.98 14.68
CA LEU A 341 -69.98 33.70 13.62
C LEU A 341 -71.43 33.56 14.16
N ASN A 342 -71.59 33.16 15.43
CA ASN A 342 -72.89 33.05 16.10
C ASN A 342 -73.66 34.38 16.23
N SER A 343 -73.01 35.54 16.09
CA SER A 343 -73.72 36.83 16.06
C SER A 343 -74.45 37.08 14.73
N TYR A 344 -74.09 36.35 13.67
CA TYR A 344 -74.65 36.52 12.32
C TYR A 344 -75.71 35.47 11.96
N GLY A 345 -75.92 34.44 12.80
CA GLY A 345 -76.88 33.37 12.51
C GLY A 345 -77.09 32.36 13.62
N ALA A 346 -77.98 31.39 13.38
CA ALA A 346 -78.24 30.30 14.32
C ALA A 346 -77.27 29.14 14.10
N GLN A 347 -76.57 28.70 15.14
CA GLN A 347 -75.57 27.64 15.04
C GLN A 347 -76.16 26.32 14.51
N GLN A 348 -75.45 25.66 13.60
CA GLN A 348 -75.81 24.33 13.10
C GLN A 348 -75.09 23.24 13.90
N SER A 349 -75.72 22.07 14.02
CA SER A 349 -75.09 20.91 14.67
C SER A 349 -73.96 20.38 13.79
N HIS A 350 -72.76 20.24 14.34
CA HIS A 350 -71.56 19.74 13.67
C HIS A 350 -70.72 18.89 14.63
N SER A 351 -70.02 17.90 14.09
CA SER A 351 -69.14 16.98 14.84
C SER A 351 -67.75 17.53 15.12
N THR A 352 -67.35 18.62 14.46
CA THR A 352 -66.03 19.25 14.56
C THR A 352 -66.10 20.65 15.17
N CYS A 353 -64.98 21.24 15.56
CA CYS A 353 -64.92 22.65 16.01
C CYS A 353 -65.19 23.67 14.89
N ALA A 354 -65.08 23.26 13.61
CA ALA A 354 -65.52 24.03 12.45
C ALA A 354 -67.06 24.10 12.33
N LYS A 355 -67.74 24.79 13.26
CA LYS A 355 -69.21 24.92 13.27
C LYS A 355 -69.69 26.02 12.32
N LYS A 356 -70.67 25.69 11.47
CA LYS A 356 -71.38 26.64 10.60
C LYS A 356 -72.59 27.26 11.30
N VAL A 357 -73.09 28.37 10.77
CA VAL A 357 -74.34 29.00 11.21
C VAL A 357 -75.33 29.15 10.06
N ALA A 358 -76.62 29.07 10.32
CA ALA A 358 -77.65 29.49 9.39
C ALA A 358 -77.71 31.03 9.38
N CYS A 359 -77.10 31.66 8.37
CA CYS A 359 -77.02 33.12 8.24
C CYS A 359 -78.41 33.76 8.28
N THR A 360 -78.56 34.78 9.13
CA THR A 360 -79.79 35.57 9.27
C THR A 360 -79.71 36.85 8.44
N GLY A 361 -80.85 37.54 8.25
CA GLY A 361 -80.93 38.79 7.50
C GLY A 361 -81.26 38.62 6.00
N THR A 362 -81.50 39.77 5.35
CA THR A 362 -81.92 39.86 3.94
C THR A 362 -80.77 39.51 3.00
N ALA A 363 -81.07 38.72 1.96
CA ALA A 363 -80.13 38.37 0.90
C ALA A 363 -79.48 39.63 0.27
N GLY A 364 -78.17 39.59 0.03
CA GLY A 364 -77.41 40.67 -0.59
C GLY A 364 -76.97 41.81 0.36
N THR A 365 -77.30 41.73 1.65
CA THR A 365 -76.72 42.64 2.66
C THR A 365 -75.26 42.28 2.95
N PRO A 366 -74.38 43.26 3.24
CA PRO A 366 -72.97 43.01 3.55
C PRO A 366 -72.76 41.97 4.66
N ALA A 367 -73.52 42.08 5.75
CA ALA A 367 -73.47 41.13 6.87
C ALA A 367 -73.85 39.70 6.46
N ARG A 368 -74.86 39.53 5.58
CA ARG A 368 -75.25 38.21 5.08
C ARG A 368 -74.22 37.62 4.14
N LEU A 369 -73.66 38.42 3.23
CA LEU A 369 -72.59 37.98 2.33
C LEU A 369 -71.33 37.59 3.11
N ALA A 370 -70.96 38.36 4.13
CA ALA A 370 -69.83 38.03 5.01
C ALA A 370 -70.06 36.74 5.79
N CYS A 371 -71.28 36.52 6.29
CA CYS A 371 -71.65 35.27 6.97
C CYS A 371 -71.60 34.05 6.03
N GLU A 372 -72.12 34.17 4.81
CA GLU A 372 -72.09 33.09 3.81
C GLU A 372 -70.63 32.78 3.40
N ALA A 373 -69.81 33.81 3.19
CA ALA A 373 -68.38 33.64 2.95
C ALA A 373 -67.63 32.98 4.12
N ALA A 374 -67.97 33.35 5.37
CA ALA A 374 -67.40 32.74 6.57
C ALA A 374 -67.80 31.26 6.72
N ASN A 375 -69.05 30.91 6.42
CA ASN A 375 -69.49 29.51 6.39
C ASN A 375 -68.73 28.69 5.34
N ASN A 376 -68.47 29.25 4.16
CA ASN A 376 -67.68 28.59 3.13
C ASN A 376 -66.23 28.35 3.59
N LEU A 377 -65.65 29.30 4.34
CA LEU A 377 -64.31 29.12 4.92
C LEU A 377 -64.33 28.04 6.02
N MET A 378 -65.35 28.02 6.87
CA MET A 378 -65.53 26.98 7.89
C MET A 378 -65.71 25.59 7.27
N GLU A 379 -66.41 25.48 6.15
CA GLU A 379 -66.54 24.23 5.40
C GLU A 379 -65.20 23.76 4.83
N LEU A 380 -64.39 24.67 4.29
CA LEU A 380 -63.03 24.36 3.86
C LEU A 380 -62.19 23.85 5.04
N LYS A 381 -62.22 24.52 6.19
CA LYS A 381 -61.52 24.09 7.41
C LYS A 381 -62.01 22.72 7.91
N GLN A 382 -63.31 22.46 7.82
CA GLN A 382 -63.89 21.16 8.16
C GLN A 382 -63.37 20.06 7.24
N SER A 383 -63.27 20.33 5.93
CA SER A 383 -62.73 19.37 4.97
C SER A 383 -61.27 19.02 5.30
N LEU A 384 -60.45 20.00 5.71
CA LEU A 384 -59.06 19.74 6.10
C LEU A 384 -58.94 18.83 7.31
N ASN A 385 -59.79 19.01 8.31
CA ASN A 385 -59.77 18.18 9.52
C ASN A 385 -60.23 16.74 9.29
N THR A 386 -61.05 16.49 8.27
CA THR A 386 -61.70 15.19 8.06
C THR A 386 -61.08 14.36 6.95
N VAL A 387 -60.33 14.97 6.04
CA VAL A 387 -59.75 14.27 4.90
C VAL A 387 -58.41 13.63 5.30
N ALA A 388 -58.30 12.33 5.06
CA ALA A 388 -57.07 11.55 5.24
C ALA A 388 -56.14 11.69 4.02
N THR A 389 -55.73 12.92 3.69
CA THR A 389 -54.82 13.20 2.56
C THR A 389 -53.40 13.51 2.98
N TYR A 390 -53.12 13.59 4.28
CA TYR A 390 -51.78 13.88 4.77
C TYR A 390 -50.94 12.61 4.71
N LYS A 391 -49.70 12.74 4.22
CA LYS A 391 -48.74 11.64 4.22
C LYS A 391 -47.94 11.68 5.52
N CYS A 392 -48.27 10.78 6.43
CA CYS A 392 -47.50 10.51 7.63
C CYS A 392 -46.39 9.50 7.31
N ARG A 393 -45.28 9.58 8.06
CA ARG A 393 -44.16 8.64 7.95
C ARG A 393 -43.82 8.10 9.33
N GLU A 394 -43.71 6.77 9.42
CA GLU A 394 -43.31 6.08 10.64
C GLU A 394 -42.23 5.03 10.35
N PHE A 395 -41.51 4.62 11.39
CA PHE A 395 -40.52 3.54 11.27
C PHE A 395 -41.18 2.19 11.49
N THR A 396 -40.66 1.16 10.82
CA THR A 396 -41.14 -0.23 10.97
C THR A 396 -40.02 -1.14 11.45
N ASN A 397 -40.37 -2.05 12.35
CA ASN A 397 -39.50 -3.13 12.80
C ASN A 397 -39.25 -4.15 11.68
N ALA A 398 -38.37 -5.12 11.93
CA ALA A 398 -38.08 -6.19 10.98
C ALA A 398 -39.28 -7.11 10.69
N ASP A 399 -40.25 -7.17 11.60
CA ASP A 399 -41.51 -7.92 11.46
C ASP A 399 -42.62 -7.12 10.75
N GLY A 400 -42.34 -5.87 10.35
CA GLY A 400 -43.31 -4.96 9.74
C GLY A 400 -44.26 -4.29 10.75
N THR A 401 -44.06 -4.47 12.04
CA THR A 401 -44.84 -3.73 13.05
C THR A 401 -44.36 -2.28 13.15
N ARG A 402 -45.30 -1.38 13.47
CA ARG A 402 -44.99 0.03 13.73
C ARG A 402 -44.01 0.14 14.89
N CYS A 403 -42.91 0.85 14.67
CA CYS A 403 -41.91 1.16 15.68
C CYS A 403 -42.01 2.63 16.11
N ASP A 404 -42.21 2.83 17.41
CA ASP A 404 -42.27 4.17 18.01
C ASP A 404 -40.98 4.48 18.78
N LEU A 405 -40.20 5.44 18.27
CA LEU A 405 -38.96 5.90 18.91
C LEU A 405 -39.21 6.52 20.30
N LEU A 406 -40.43 6.94 20.62
CA LEU A 406 -40.77 7.37 21.98
C LEU A 406 -40.68 6.22 22.99
N ALA A 407 -40.84 4.97 22.56
CA ALA A 407 -40.65 3.79 23.40
C ALA A 407 -39.17 3.36 23.51
N MET A 408 -38.25 4.05 22.82
CA MET A 408 -36.82 3.72 22.84
C MET A 408 -36.24 3.97 24.23
N ASN A 409 -35.66 2.93 24.83
CA ASN A 409 -35.04 2.99 26.16
C ASN A 409 -33.69 2.28 26.15
N GLN A 410 -32.74 2.83 26.90
CA GLN A 410 -31.42 2.24 27.07
C GLN A 410 -31.50 1.10 28.10
N VAL A 411 -31.11 -0.11 27.70
CA VAL A 411 -31.09 -1.29 28.58
C VAL A 411 -29.70 -1.48 29.19
N SER A 412 -28.66 -1.25 28.40
CA SER A 412 -27.27 -1.28 28.83
C SER A 412 -26.43 -0.28 28.02
N PRO A 413 -25.18 0.02 28.41
CA PRO A 413 -24.31 0.89 27.62
C PRO A 413 -24.24 0.41 26.16
N GLY A 414 -24.74 1.21 25.22
CA GLY A 414 -24.75 0.91 23.78
C GLY A 414 -25.89 0.01 23.30
N SER A 415 -26.72 -0.54 24.19
CA SER A 415 -27.86 -1.38 23.84
C SER A 415 -29.18 -0.68 24.14
N TYR A 416 -30.07 -0.67 23.15
CA TYR A 416 -31.36 -0.02 23.21
C TYR A 416 -32.47 -1.02 22.85
N GLU A 417 -33.60 -0.92 23.54
CA GLU A 417 -34.86 -1.59 23.18
C GLU A 417 -35.75 -0.61 22.41
N ASN A 418 -36.57 -1.12 21.48
CA ASN A 418 -37.48 -0.34 20.62
C ASN A 418 -36.74 0.78 19.86
N ASP A 419 -35.57 0.46 19.34
CA ASP A 419 -34.64 1.40 18.73
C ASP A 419 -34.87 1.58 17.22
N CYS A 420 -35.87 0.86 16.69
CA CYS A 420 -36.33 0.79 15.30
C CYS A 420 -35.29 0.32 14.28
N PHE A 421 -34.11 -0.12 14.71
CA PHE A 421 -33.13 -0.70 13.82
C PHE A 421 -33.45 -2.15 13.52
N ARG A 422 -33.22 -2.53 12.26
CA ARG A 422 -33.28 -3.91 11.84
C ARG A 422 -32.01 -4.65 12.21
N PRO A 423 -32.02 -6.00 12.19
CA PRO A 423 -30.83 -6.82 12.45
C PRO A 423 -29.64 -6.51 11.52
N ASP A 424 -29.91 -5.94 10.34
CA ASP A 424 -28.89 -5.51 9.37
C ASP A 424 -28.33 -4.09 9.65
N GLY A 425 -28.83 -3.41 10.68
CA GLY A 425 -28.45 -2.04 11.02
C GLY A 425 -29.13 -0.96 10.17
N THR A 426 -30.13 -1.29 9.36
CA THR A 426 -30.88 -0.32 8.56
C THR A 426 -32.18 0.13 9.26
N LEU A 427 -32.67 1.31 8.87
CA LEU A 427 -34.00 1.81 9.24
C LEU A 427 -34.93 1.70 8.03
N GLN A 428 -36.13 1.15 8.20
CA GLN A 428 -37.17 1.22 7.19
C GLN A 428 -38.28 2.16 7.65
N ALA A 429 -38.57 3.16 6.83
CA ALA A 429 -39.73 4.02 6.99
C ALA A 429 -40.88 3.55 6.07
N GLU A 430 -42.11 3.68 6.55
CA GLU A 430 -43.33 3.45 5.79
C GLU A 430 -44.17 4.74 5.77
N ASP A 431 -44.70 5.06 4.59
CA ASP A 431 -45.58 6.21 4.37
C ASP A 431 -47.05 5.74 4.40
N PHE A 432 -47.89 6.40 5.18
CA PHE A 432 -49.33 6.10 5.28
C PHE A 432 -50.19 7.37 5.21
N ASP A 433 -51.45 7.19 4.81
CA ASP A 433 -52.44 8.27 4.79
C ASP A 433 -53.00 8.51 6.19
N CYS A 434 -52.96 9.75 6.64
CA CYS A 434 -53.40 10.17 7.96
C CYS A 434 -54.26 11.45 7.90
N THR A 435 -55.04 11.66 8.96
CA THR A 435 -55.82 12.87 9.19
C THR A 435 -54.94 14.02 9.68
N LEU A 436 -55.45 15.27 9.63
CA LEU A 436 -54.71 16.42 10.16
C LEU A 436 -54.42 16.30 11.67
N GLU A 437 -55.31 15.69 12.42
CA GLU A 437 -55.13 15.44 13.86
C GLU A 437 -53.97 14.47 14.10
N GLU A 438 -53.97 13.32 13.42
CA GLU A 438 -52.88 12.32 13.49
C GLU A 438 -51.55 12.91 13.03
N PHE A 439 -51.56 13.69 11.94
CA PHE A 439 -50.38 14.37 11.44
C PHE A 439 -49.84 15.38 12.45
N THR A 440 -50.71 16.16 13.09
CA THR A 440 -50.31 17.14 14.12
C THR A 440 -49.72 16.44 15.34
N LEU A 441 -50.34 15.36 15.81
CA LEU A 441 -49.81 14.54 16.90
C LEU A 441 -48.43 13.97 16.55
N LEU A 442 -48.28 13.42 15.34
CA LEU A 442 -47.02 12.88 14.86
C LEU A 442 -45.92 13.95 14.83
N VAL A 443 -46.18 15.11 14.21
CA VAL A 443 -45.21 16.22 14.12
C VAL A 443 -44.84 16.74 15.51
N SER A 444 -45.82 16.89 16.42
CA SER A 444 -45.55 17.34 17.79
C SER A 444 -44.65 16.37 18.57
N SER A 445 -44.75 15.07 18.27
CA SER A 445 -43.92 14.04 18.89
C SER A 445 -42.48 13.99 18.37
N PHE A 446 -42.20 14.58 17.19
CA PHE A 446 -40.86 14.55 16.59
C PHE A 446 -39.81 15.23 17.45
N SER A 447 -40.15 16.26 18.23
CA SER A 447 -39.19 16.87 19.16
C SER A 447 -38.68 15.84 20.17
N SER A 448 -39.57 15.10 20.82
CA SER A 448 -39.18 14.06 21.78
C SER A 448 -38.49 12.86 21.12
N GLN A 449 -38.93 12.45 19.91
CA GLN A 449 -38.27 11.36 19.17
C GLN A 449 -36.84 11.74 18.76
N LEU A 450 -36.63 12.94 18.23
CA LEU A 450 -35.31 13.45 17.85
C LEU A 450 -34.40 13.59 19.07
N GLN A 451 -34.92 14.10 20.19
CA GLN A 451 -34.14 14.16 21.43
C GLN A 451 -33.64 12.77 21.86
N LYS A 452 -34.50 11.75 21.83
CA LYS A 452 -34.09 10.37 22.13
C LYS A 452 -33.05 9.85 21.15
N ALA A 453 -33.21 10.15 19.86
CA ALA A 453 -32.24 9.77 18.82
C ALA A 453 -30.87 10.42 19.05
N PHE A 454 -30.82 11.71 19.38
CA PHE A 454 -29.58 12.44 19.66
C PHE A 454 -28.89 11.91 20.93
N VAL A 455 -29.63 11.68 22.02
CA VAL A 455 -29.07 11.11 23.24
C VAL A 455 -28.48 9.71 22.99
N ARG A 456 -29.16 8.90 22.18
CA ARG A 456 -28.61 7.61 21.76
C ARG A 456 -27.34 7.76 20.93
N LEU A 457 -27.35 8.64 19.93
CA LEU A 457 -26.20 8.89 19.08
C LEU A 457 -24.99 9.28 19.91
N ASP A 458 -25.16 10.19 20.87
CA ASP A 458 -24.10 10.64 21.78
C ASP A 458 -23.57 9.48 22.63
N ASN A 459 -24.46 8.70 23.26
CA ASN A 459 -24.07 7.56 24.11
C ASN A 459 -23.35 6.45 23.32
N VAL A 460 -23.81 6.13 22.11
CA VAL A 460 -23.20 5.10 21.26
C VAL A 460 -21.87 5.59 20.70
N THR A 461 -21.78 6.88 20.32
CA THR A 461 -20.55 7.49 19.82
C THR A 461 -19.41 7.29 20.82
N VAL A 462 -19.62 7.60 22.11
CA VAL A 462 -18.59 7.42 23.15
C VAL A 462 -18.07 5.98 23.24
N LEU A 463 -18.94 4.99 23.08
CA LEU A 463 -18.56 3.57 23.18
C LEU A 463 -17.80 3.09 21.95
N VAL A 464 -18.33 3.41 20.77
CA VAL A 464 -17.75 3.00 19.49
C VAL A 464 -16.40 3.71 19.26
N LEU A 465 -16.25 4.91 19.78
CA LEU A 465 -15.04 5.71 19.65
C LEU A 465 -13.84 5.06 20.32
N ASP A 466 -14.00 4.46 21.50
CA ASP A 466 -12.89 3.77 22.18
C ASP A 466 -12.47 2.55 21.36
N THR A 467 -13.43 1.77 20.87
CA THR A 467 -13.18 0.61 20.01
C THR A 467 -12.51 1.00 18.70
N ILE A 468 -12.92 2.10 18.05
CA ILE A 468 -12.29 2.54 16.80
C ILE A 468 -10.88 3.10 17.05
N THR A 469 -10.75 4.07 17.96
CA THR A 469 -9.48 4.78 18.15
C THR A 469 -8.41 3.93 18.83
N LYS A 470 -8.79 3.00 19.71
CA LYS A 470 -7.85 2.08 20.37
C LYS A 470 -7.79 0.74 19.69
N ASP A 471 -8.90 0.01 19.60
CA ASP A 471 -8.84 -1.39 19.17
C ASP A 471 -8.57 -1.51 17.67
N MET A 472 -9.23 -0.70 16.84
CA MET A 472 -8.97 -0.72 15.39
C MET A 472 -7.56 -0.22 15.06
N LYS A 473 -7.10 0.87 15.71
CA LYS A 473 -5.72 1.35 15.57
C LYS A 473 -4.70 0.29 16.02
N ALA A 474 -4.97 -0.39 17.14
CA ALA A 474 -4.12 -1.48 17.63
C ALA A 474 -4.12 -2.68 16.68
N LEU A 475 -5.26 -3.08 16.13
CA LEU A 475 -5.36 -4.16 15.14
C LEU A 475 -4.58 -3.82 13.87
N VAL A 476 -4.71 -2.59 13.36
CA VAL A 476 -3.93 -2.11 12.21
C VAL A 476 -2.44 -2.10 12.56
N GLY A 477 -2.07 -1.65 13.76
CA GLY A 477 -0.70 -1.75 14.28
C GLY A 477 -0.14 -3.17 14.22
N VAL A 478 -0.83 -4.13 14.85
CA VAL A 478 -0.36 -5.51 15.00
C VAL A 478 -0.39 -6.31 13.69
N HIS A 479 -1.45 -6.16 12.89
CA HIS A 479 -1.66 -7.01 11.72
C HIS A 479 -1.08 -6.43 10.43
N LEU A 480 -0.94 -5.10 10.35
CA LEU A 480 -0.42 -4.44 9.15
C LEU A 480 0.97 -3.84 9.42
N LEU A 481 1.07 -2.87 10.33
CA LEU A 481 2.29 -2.08 10.51
C LEU A 481 3.44 -2.92 11.05
N ASP A 482 3.21 -3.74 12.08
CA ASP A 482 4.21 -4.63 12.67
C ASP A 482 4.66 -5.71 11.68
N LYS A 483 3.76 -6.20 10.81
CA LYS A 483 4.12 -7.15 9.76
C LYS A 483 4.96 -6.51 8.67
N MET A 484 4.64 -5.28 8.26
CA MET A 484 5.47 -4.51 7.35
C MET A 484 6.85 -4.21 7.97
N ALA A 485 6.90 -3.84 9.25
CA ALA A 485 8.15 -3.61 9.98
C ALA A 485 8.99 -4.88 10.15
N LEU A 486 8.35 -6.03 10.37
CA LEU A 486 9.00 -7.34 10.43
C LEU A 486 9.61 -7.74 9.08
N VAL A 487 8.87 -7.58 7.99
CA VAL A 487 9.40 -7.85 6.64
C VAL A 487 10.54 -6.89 6.33
N ALA A 488 10.37 -5.60 6.63
CA ALA A 488 11.39 -4.59 6.38
C ALA A 488 12.66 -4.77 7.24
N SER A 489 12.54 -5.31 8.45
CA SER A 489 13.69 -5.66 9.29
C SER A 489 14.28 -7.03 8.93
N GLY A 490 13.52 -7.92 8.29
CA GLY A 490 14.00 -9.23 7.83
C GLY A 490 14.84 -9.17 6.55
N VAL A 491 14.69 -8.14 5.71
CA VAL A 491 15.56 -7.94 4.54
C VAL A 491 16.87 -7.29 4.99
N THR A 492 17.82 -8.13 5.37
CA THR A 492 19.12 -7.71 5.89
C THR A 492 20.27 -8.08 4.97
N CYS A 493 21.41 -7.40 5.11
CA CYS A 493 22.57 -7.62 4.26
C CYS A 493 23.41 -8.87 4.55
N GLY A 494 23.15 -9.60 5.63
CA GLY A 494 24.00 -10.72 6.08
C GLY A 494 24.23 -11.83 5.05
N PHE A 495 23.27 -12.05 4.13
CA PHE A 495 23.47 -13.04 3.07
C PHE A 495 24.53 -12.61 2.03
N MET A 496 24.67 -11.30 1.77
CA MET A 496 25.60 -10.78 0.77
C MET A 496 27.05 -10.95 1.21
N ALA A 497 27.38 -10.53 2.44
CA ALA A 497 28.72 -10.68 3.01
C ALA A 497 29.18 -12.14 3.02
N GLN A 498 28.29 -13.07 3.41
CA GLN A 498 28.63 -14.50 3.43
C GLN A 498 28.91 -15.05 2.03
N GLN A 499 28.05 -14.72 1.04
CA GLN A 499 28.25 -15.18 -0.34
C GLN A 499 29.50 -14.56 -0.97
N TYR A 500 29.75 -13.27 -0.73
CA TYR A 500 30.94 -12.57 -1.21
C TYR A 500 32.22 -13.17 -0.61
N SER A 501 32.25 -13.42 0.69
CA SER A 501 33.40 -14.07 1.36
C SER A 501 33.68 -15.46 0.78
N HIS A 502 32.66 -16.27 0.53
CA HIS A 502 32.85 -17.57 -0.11
C HIS A 502 33.32 -17.46 -1.57
N PHE A 503 32.86 -16.45 -2.29
CA PHE A 503 33.34 -16.18 -3.65
C PHE A 503 34.82 -15.79 -3.64
N VAL A 504 35.23 -14.87 -2.76
CA VAL A 504 36.63 -14.46 -2.61
C VAL A 504 37.50 -15.64 -2.15
N ASP A 505 37.08 -16.43 -1.15
CA ASP A 505 37.80 -17.65 -0.74
C ASP A 505 37.98 -18.65 -1.89
N GLY A 506 36.91 -18.90 -2.64
CA GLY A 506 36.93 -19.82 -3.78
C GLY A 506 37.81 -19.34 -4.93
N PHE A 507 37.59 -18.11 -5.39
CA PHE A 507 38.27 -17.55 -6.56
C PHE A 507 39.73 -17.18 -6.25
N CYS A 508 39.94 -16.46 -5.16
CA CYS A 508 41.24 -15.90 -4.83
C CYS A 508 42.15 -16.87 -4.11
N PHE A 509 41.71 -17.41 -2.98
CA PHE A 509 42.60 -18.24 -2.17
C PHE A 509 42.80 -19.62 -2.80
N LYS A 510 41.72 -20.28 -3.23
CA LYS A 510 41.83 -21.62 -3.85
C LYS A 510 42.20 -21.55 -5.33
N GLY A 511 41.60 -20.64 -6.08
CA GLY A 511 41.84 -20.50 -7.52
C GLY A 511 43.27 -20.08 -7.84
N VAL A 512 43.70 -18.91 -7.35
CA VAL A 512 45.05 -18.37 -7.66
C VAL A 512 46.15 -19.28 -7.12
N TRP A 513 45.98 -19.86 -5.93
CA TRP A 513 46.91 -20.85 -5.40
C TRP A 513 46.99 -22.10 -6.29
N GLY A 514 45.85 -22.60 -6.79
CA GLY A 514 45.83 -23.68 -7.77
C GLY A 514 46.60 -23.34 -9.05
N PHE A 515 46.41 -22.13 -9.59
CA PHE A 515 47.15 -21.65 -10.78
C PHE A 515 48.66 -21.59 -10.55
N THR A 516 49.11 -21.04 -9.41
CA THR A 516 50.54 -20.98 -9.06
C THR A 516 51.14 -22.36 -8.85
N ALA A 517 50.43 -23.29 -8.21
CA ALA A 517 50.89 -24.67 -8.03
C ALA A 517 51.06 -25.39 -9.38
N ILE A 518 50.14 -25.20 -10.33
CA ILE A 518 50.24 -25.74 -11.69
C ILE A 518 51.45 -25.14 -12.41
N ALA A 519 51.65 -23.81 -12.32
CA ALA A 519 52.78 -23.13 -12.94
C ALA A 519 54.13 -23.64 -12.40
N ALA A 520 54.25 -23.76 -11.08
CA ALA A 520 55.44 -24.30 -10.41
C ALA A 520 55.73 -25.75 -10.82
N SER A 521 54.68 -26.56 -11.04
CA SER A 521 54.81 -27.94 -11.50
C SER A 521 55.42 -28.01 -12.91
N TYR A 522 55.00 -27.14 -13.84
CA TYR A 522 55.61 -27.06 -15.18
C TYR A 522 57.09 -26.67 -15.13
N VAL A 523 57.44 -25.68 -14.30
CA VAL A 523 58.83 -25.25 -14.09
C VAL A 523 59.67 -26.39 -13.51
N ALA A 524 59.15 -27.11 -12.51
CA ALA A 524 59.82 -28.26 -11.92
C ALA A 524 60.05 -29.38 -12.97
N CYS A 525 59.05 -29.69 -13.80
CA CYS A 525 59.20 -30.65 -14.90
C CYS A 525 60.24 -30.22 -15.93
N ALA A 526 60.31 -28.93 -16.27
CA ALA A 526 61.31 -28.38 -17.19
C ALA A 526 62.73 -28.53 -16.63
N VAL A 527 62.92 -28.21 -15.34
CA VAL A 527 64.21 -28.36 -14.65
C VAL A 527 64.64 -29.82 -14.58
N LEU A 528 63.74 -30.74 -14.21
CA LEU A 528 64.06 -32.18 -14.19
C LEU A 528 64.40 -32.71 -15.59
N THR A 529 63.70 -32.25 -16.62
CA THR A 529 64.00 -32.63 -18.01
C THR A 529 65.33 -32.05 -18.47
N LEU A 530 65.71 -30.85 -18.04
CA LEU A 530 67.02 -30.27 -18.31
C LEU A 530 68.14 -31.16 -17.77
N PHE A 531 68.02 -31.66 -16.54
CA PHE A 531 68.97 -32.64 -16.00
C PHE A 531 69.02 -33.92 -16.85
N LEU A 532 67.87 -34.45 -17.27
CA LEU A 532 67.81 -35.63 -18.14
C LEU A 532 68.49 -35.39 -19.50
N VAL A 533 68.29 -34.22 -20.11
CA VAL A 533 68.91 -33.83 -21.38
C VAL A 533 70.43 -33.70 -21.25
N ILE A 534 70.92 -33.13 -20.15
CA ILE A 534 72.37 -33.02 -19.88
C ILE A 534 72.99 -34.42 -19.73
N LEU A 535 72.34 -35.32 -18.96
CA LEU A 535 72.83 -36.69 -18.77
C LEU A 535 72.82 -37.50 -20.07
N THR A 536 71.73 -37.41 -20.85
CA THR A 536 71.62 -38.09 -22.14
C THR A 536 72.57 -37.51 -23.19
N TYR A 537 72.89 -36.22 -23.14
CA TYR A 537 73.94 -35.61 -23.97
C TYR A 537 75.32 -36.17 -23.63
N MET A 538 75.67 -36.25 -22.34
CA MET A 538 76.94 -36.85 -21.92
C MET A 538 77.03 -38.31 -22.38
N MET A 539 75.97 -39.09 -22.16
CA MET A 539 75.91 -40.49 -22.59
C MET A 539 76.00 -40.61 -24.12
N TRP A 540 75.31 -39.76 -24.88
CA TRP A 540 75.41 -39.71 -26.33
C TRP A 540 76.85 -39.43 -26.77
N ARG A 541 77.52 -38.47 -26.14
CA ARG A 541 78.88 -38.09 -26.51
C ARG A 541 79.87 -39.21 -26.18
N PHE A 542 79.77 -39.81 -24.99
CA PHE A 542 80.56 -40.99 -24.63
C PHE A 542 80.31 -42.16 -25.59
N ALA A 543 79.06 -42.40 -25.97
CA ALA A 543 78.71 -43.44 -26.93
C ALA A 543 79.28 -43.20 -28.32
N LEU A 544 79.26 -41.94 -28.78
CA LEU A 544 79.78 -41.55 -30.07
C LEU A 544 81.31 -41.65 -30.10
N ASP A 545 81.99 -41.09 -29.10
CA ASP A 545 83.46 -41.16 -28.99
C ASP A 545 83.93 -42.62 -28.90
N SER A 546 83.24 -43.46 -28.13
CA SER A 546 83.56 -44.87 -28.01
C SER A 546 83.30 -45.64 -29.31
N TYR A 547 82.31 -45.24 -30.10
CA TYR A 547 81.99 -45.86 -31.39
C TYR A 547 83.01 -45.46 -32.47
N GLU A 548 83.42 -44.20 -32.49
CA GLU A 548 84.45 -43.69 -33.41
C GLU A 548 85.79 -44.38 -33.16
N LEU A 549 86.23 -44.48 -31.90
CA LEU A 549 87.46 -45.20 -31.53
C LEU A 549 87.44 -46.68 -31.98
N GLN A 550 86.31 -47.37 -31.83
CA GLN A 550 86.19 -48.76 -32.28
C GLN A 550 86.16 -48.89 -33.80
N ARG A 551 85.55 -47.93 -34.50
CA ARG A 551 85.53 -47.93 -35.96
C ARG A 551 86.94 -47.73 -36.52
N GLU A 552 87.71 -46.81 -35.96
CA GLU A 552 89.12 -46.61 -36.31
C GLU A 552 89.93 -47.89 -36.08
N ALA A 553 89.78 -48.53 -34.91
CA ALA A 553 90.46 -49.80 -34.62
C ALA A 553 90.08 -50.94 -35.60
N ALA A 554 88.80 -51.03 -35.98
CA ALA A 554 88.33 -52.04 -36.94
C ALA A 554 88.79 -51.76 -38.38
N ASP A 555 88.88 -50.49 -38.76
CA ASP A 555 89.40 -50.09 -40.08
C ASP A 555 90.93 -50.33 -40.15
N ASP A 556 91.67 -50.12 -39.05
CA ASP A 556 93.09 -50.48 -38.92
C ASP A 556 93.33 -51.99 -39.02
N GLU A 557 92.50 -52.82 -38.40
CA GLU A 557 92.58 -54.29 -38.54
C GLU A 557 92.31 -54.73 -39.99
N ARG A 558 91.31 -54.13 -40.66
CA ARG A 558 91.02 -54.43 -42.07
C ARG A 558 92.12 -53.98 -43.03
N LEU A 559 92.84 -52.91 -42.70
CA LEU A 559 94.01 -52.48 -43.47
C LEU A 559 95.14 -53.51 -43.32
N LYS A 560 95.40 -54.00 -42.10
CA LYS A 560 96.38 -55.07 -41.86
C LYS A 560 96.02 -56.38 -42.58
N ASP A 561 94.74 -56.72 -42.69
CA ASP A 561 94.30 -57.93 -43.41
C ASP A 561 94.42 -57.80 -44.95
N ARG A 562 94.61 -56.59 -45.48
CA ARG A 562 94.74 -56.34 -46.94
C ARG A 562 96.20 -56.26 -47.42
N GLU A 563 97.14 -55.97 -46.53
CA GLU A 563 98.59 -56.00 -46.79
C GLU A 563 99.12 -57.44 -46.71
#